data_AF-A0AAW1CRE2-F1
#
_entry.id   AF-A0AAW1CRE2-F1
#
_cell.length_a   1.000
_cell.length_b   1.000
_cell.length_c   1.000
_cell.angle_alpha   90.00
_cell.angle_beta   90.00
_cell.angle_gamma   90.00
#
_symmetry.space_group_name_H-M   'P 1'
#
loop_
_entity.id
_entity.type
_entity.pdbx_description
1 polymer ?
#
loop_
_entity_poly.entity_id
_entity_poly.type
_entity_poly.pdbx_seq_one_letter_code
_entity_poly.pdbx_strand_id
1 'polypeptide(L)'
;MSSSVFNDWNLIGKTLNILQECTAVHFFNSGKSAFLVKDNYLYAYGDNHPCISYKSPHCTGYSVPFQFMELEHGIKAIGTGLEHAVLLDERGIVNTWGNNDHGQLGDGKDSRRCQPFTVGLPTITQIACGQHCTLALDSKNEVWFWGRLCLASDMFTVNRLPKRISLSAGASQISCGSSFASIVTVDNRVFTWGFNDCGQLGHGHRSNSAEARAVSGIKDVSAALCATYSIIFLTKDGRVFVTGRTGQSTNHMIPKEVKFSDKIVTISACWRLDQFGVKNDKGEIYRWGFHDKSGVPQLTDFTDIRQIYSNKCTPIVYPRHTNDPCDGLISSGNDNGKVEAKSHNKGNDKKEDKSKSKNGGNTAQKCHGNTSRKDHDASKPAPDNWYDVKIRLKDGEQFTAHSGVLSRGSNYLKILLQFGPNKKEIDLTEFEASTCRTFLKYLYTNKIDHISMREVPQLCQISEGGPLDDLKIKCHEVWDNGLTRRNVVSMYELAYRHNSERLKAMCVPKICEHMKEITQSDDFKRLPHEIKISLMATYNKGLEFFFREFMNL
;
A
#
# COMPACT_ATOMS: atom_id res chain seq x y z
N MET A 1 4.96 -21.50 22.85
CA MET A 1 4.52 -21.98 21.52
C MET A 1 3.34 -21.12 21.06
N SER A 2 3.57 -20.21 20.10
CA SER A 2 2.65 -19.85 19.00
C SER A 2 3.29 -18.72 18.16
N SER A 3 4.31 -19.10 17.39
CA SER A 3 5.05 -18.26 16.44
C SER A 3 4.37 -18.23 15.06
N SER A 4 3.12 -17.81 14.94
CA SER A 4 2.36 -18.00 13.69
C SER A 4 1.58 -16.80 13.14
N VAL A 5 2.03 -15.55 13.33
CA VAL A 5 1.40 -14.39 12.65
C VAL A 5 2.41 -13.35 12.11
N PHE A 6 3.66 -13.70 11.81
CA PHE A 6 4.69 -12.72 11.46
C PHE A 6 5.56 -13.03 10.22
N ASN A 7 4.99 -13.66 9.19
CA ASN A 7 5.73 -13.93 7.94
C ASN A 7 5.07 -13.26 6.72
N ASP A 8 5.27 -11.95 6.58
CA ASP A 8 5.38 -11.30 5.26
C ASP A 8 6.78 -10.64 5.13
N TRP A 9 7.79 -11.35 5.67
CA TRP A 9 9.23 -11.08 5.50
C TRP A 9 9.83 -11.77 4.26
N ASN A 10 9.00 -12.39 3.42
CA ASN A 10 9.45 -13.15 2.25
C ASN A 10 10.19 -12.30 1.21
N LEU A 11 10.07 -10.96 1.26
CA LEU A 11 10.80 -10.01 0.39
C LEU A 11 12.29 -9.89 0.75
N ILE A 12 12.61 -9.88 2.04
CA ILE A 12 13.96 -9.63 2.56
C ILE A 12 14.73 -10.95 2.72
N GLY A 13 14.04 -12.03 3.10
CA GLY A 13 14.67 -13.33 3.35
C GLY A 13 15.37 -13.97 2.14
N LYS A 14 14.99 -13.59 0.91
CA LYS A 14 15.62 -14.10 -0.32
C LYS A 14 16.64 -13.14 -0.96
N THR A 15 16.70 -11.89 -0.51
CA THR A 15 17.37 -10.80 -1.24
C THR A 15 18.17 -9.89 -0.31
N LEU A 16 18.72 -10.45 0.77
CA LEU A 16 19.45 -9.71 1.80
C LEU A 16 20.73 -9.05 1.24
N ASN A 17 21.35 -9.63 0.22
CA ASN A 17 22.58 -9.10 -0.39
C ASN A 17 22.34 -7.81 -1.19
N ILE A 18 21.22 -7.68 -1.92
CA ILE A 18 20.93 -6.48 -2.73
C ILE A 18 20.71 -5.26 -1.83
N LEU A 19 20.08 -5.45 -0.66
CA LEU A 19 19.81 -4.37 0.28
C LEU A 19 21.07 -3.82 0.97
N GLN A 20 22.14 -4.62 1.07
CA GLN A 20 23.41 -4.19 1.68
C GLN A 20 24.14 -3.15 0.83
N GLU A 21 23.90 -3.16 -0.47
CA GLU A 21 24.54 -2.25 -1.43
C GLU A 21 23.71 -0.99 -1.72
N CYS A 22 22.47 -0.92 -1.22
CA CYS A 22 21.61 0.24 -1.40
C CYS A 22 21.90 1.32 -0.36
N THR A 23 21.97 2.58 -0.80
CA THR A 23 22.09 3.74 0.10
C THR A 23 20.75 4.10 0.74
N ALA A 24 19.62 3.73 0.11
CA ALA A 24 18.28 3.95 0.62
C ALA A 24 17.27 2.96 0.04
N VAL A 25 16.22 2.65 0.81
CA VAL A 25 15.14 1.74 0.41
C VAL A 25 13.80 2.28 0.89
N HIS A 26 12.88 2.55 -0.04
CA HIS A 26 11.53 3.05 0.22
C HIS A 26 10.48 1.99 -0.13
N PHE A 27 9.90 1.38 0.89
CA PHE A 27 8.83 0.40 0.71
C PHE A 27 7.48 1.06 0.52
N PHE A 28 6.67 0.52 -0.39
CA PHE A 28 5.29 0.91 -0.62
C PHE A 28 4.38 -0.23 -1.04
N ASN A 29 3.10 0.07 -1.26
CA ASN A 29 2.08 -0.92 -1.58
C ASN A 29 2.04 -2.07 -0.55
N SER A 30 1.99 -1.74 0.74
CA SER A 30 2.03 -2.72 1.85
C SER A 30 3.32 -3.55 1.90
N GLY A 31 4.44 -2.99 1.45
CA GLY A 31 5.71 -3.71 1.36
C GLY A 31 5.81 -4.65 0.16
N LYS A 32 4.79 -4.69 -0.71
CA LYS A 32 4.84 -5.48 -1.96
C LYS A 32 5.68 -4.84 -3.05
N SER A 33 5.99 -3.55 -2.90
CA SER A 33 6.79 -2.78 -3.85
C SER A 33 7.82 -1.94 -3.12
N ALA A 34 8.93 -1.63 -3.79
CA ALA A 34 9.98 -0.81 -3.23
C ALA A 34 10.69 0.03 -4.30
N PHE A 35 11.18 1.19 -3.89
CA PHE A 35 12.22 1.92 -4.60
C PHE A 35 13.55 1.72 -3.88
N LEU A 36 14.60 1.41 -4.63
CA LEU A 36 15.95 1.18 -4.11
C LEU A 36 16.89 2.21 -4.73
N VAL A 37 17.73 2.85 -3.92
CA VAL A 37 18.73 3.80 -4.41
C VAL A 37 20.10 3.13 -4.36
N LYS A 38 20.78 3.06 -5.50
CA LYS A 38 22.13 2.50 -5.63
C LYS A 38 22.87 3.18 -6.78
N ASP A 39 24.12 3.58 -6.54
CA ASP A 39 25.05 4.09 -7.57
C ASP A 39 24.45 5.16 -8.51
N ASN A 40 23.76 6.17 -7.95
CA ASN A 40 23.03 7.22 -8.69
C ASN A 40 21.85 6.75 -9.54
N TYR A 41 21.35 5.55 -9.32
CA TYR A 41 20.14 5.05 -9.97
C TYR A 41 19.04 4.77 -8.94
N LEU A 42 17.82 5.07 -9.36
CA LEU A 42 16.62 4.58 -8.70
C LEU A 42 16.21 3.28 -9.38
N TYR A 43 16.16 2.21 -8.60
CA TYR A 43 15.57 0.94 -9.00
C TYR A 43 14.17 0.83 -8.43
N ALA A 44 13.30 0.14 -9.16
CA ALA A 44 11.96 -0.20 -8.74
C ALA A 44 11.79 -1.72 -8.67
N TYR A 45 11.00 -2.19 -7.72
CA TYR A 45 10.74 -3.59 -7.48
C TYR A 45 9.27 -3.78 -7.04
N GLY A 46 8.69 -4.93 -7.37
CA GLY A 46 7.42 -5.39 -6.82
C GLY A 46 6.25 -5.41 -7.79
N ASP A 47 5.04 -5.55 -7.25
CA ASP A 47 3.82 -5.78 -8.03
C ASP A 47 3.43 -4.59 -8.92
N ASN A 48 2.67 -4.85 -10.00
CA ASN A 48 2.23 -3.89 -11.04
C ASN A 48 1.46 -2.67 -10.48
N HIS A 49 2.21 -1.78 -9.84
CA HIS A 49 1.70 -0.59 -9.17
C HIS A 49 1.88 0.62 -10.10
N PRO A 50 0.95 1.59 -10.11
CA PRO A 50 1.05 2.75 -11.00
C PRO A 50 2.37 3.53 -10.86
N CYS A 51 2.99 3.50 -9.68
CA CYS A 51 4.31 4.11 -9.44
C CYS A 51 5.47 3.42 -10.16
N ILE A 52 5.33 2.17 -10.62
CA ILE A 52 6.42 1.41 -11.26
C ILE A 52 6.03 0.82 -12.61
N SER A 53 4.84 1.14 -13.13
CA SER A 53 4.33 0.66 -14.43
C SER A 53 4.97 1.42 -15.62
N TYR A 54 6.30 1.52 -15.64
CA TYR A 54 7.07 2.30 -16.61
C TYR A 54 7.12 1.66 -18.01
N LYS A 55 6.89 0.34 -18.16
CA LYS A 55 7.15 -0.37 -19.43
C LYS A 55 6.00 -1.13 -20.09
N SER A 56 4.87 -1.40 -19.43
CA SER A 56 3.68 -1.93 -20.11
C SER A 56 2.50 -2.02 -19.14
N PRO A 57 1.27 -1.64 -19.54
CA PRO A 57 0.06 -1.89 -18.74
C PRO A 57 -0.26 -3.39 -18.54
N HIS A 58 0.55 -4.31 -19.08
CA HIS A 58 0.32 -5.76 -19.06
C HIS A 58 1.36 -6.60 -18.30
N CYS A 59 2.36 -5.99 -17.64
CA CYS A 59 3.36 -6.73 -16.86
C CYS A 59 2.90 -6.93 -15.41
N THR A 60 2.60 -8.18 -15.02
CA THR A 60 2.27 -8.53 -13.63
C THR A 60 3.55 -8.74 -12.81
N GLY A 61 3.96 -7.71 -12.09
CA GLY A 61 4.99 -7.77 -11.03
C GLY A 61 6.43 -7.90 -11.52
N TYR A 62 7.30 -7.06 -10.96
CA TYR A 62 8.74 -7.15 -11.11
C TYR A 62 9.30 -7.98 -9.95
N SER A 63 9.64 -9.24 -10.23
CA SER A 63 10.27 -10.17 -9.28
C SER A 63 11.77 -9.92 -9.06
N VAL A 64 12.35 -8.95 -9.78
CA VAL A 64 13.72 -8.47 -9.61
C VAL A 64 13.75 -6.94 -9.74
N PRO A 65 14.61 -6.23 -8.99
CA PRO A 65 14.72 -4.79 -9.13
C PRO A 65 15.18 -4.42 -10.54
N PHE A 66 14.51 -3.45 -11.15
CA PHE A 66 14.90 -2.90 -12.45
C PHE A 66 15.24 -1.43 -12.32
N GLN A 67 16.19 -0.95 -13.13
CA GLN A 67 16.53 0.46 -13.16
C GLN A 67 15.33 1.26 -13.69
N PHE A 68 14.81 2.14 -12.83
CA PHE A 68 13.64 2.97 -13.09
C PHE A 68 14.02 4.31 -13.70
N MET A 69 14.99 5.00 -13.09
CA MET A 69 15.54 6.25 -13.61
C MET A 69 16.96 6.49 -13.11
N GLU A 70 17.69 7.33 -13.83
CA GLU A 70 18.95 7.92 -13.37
C GLU A 70 18.67 9.12 -12.46
N LEU A 71 19.52 9.29 -11.44
CA LEU A 71 19.45 10.35 -10.44
C LEU A 71 20.59 11.34 -10.72
N GLU A 72 20.44 12.14 -11.77
CA GLU A 72 21.47 13.08 -12.25
C GLU A 72 22.04 13.99 -11.14
N HIS A 73 21.24 14.32 -10.14
CA HIS A 73 21.59 15.23 -9.05
C HIS A 73 21.52 14.57 -7.67
N GLY A 74 21.58 13.25 -7.60
CA GLY A 74 21.30 12.51 -6.37
C GLY A 74 19.84 12.62 -5.94
N ILE A 75 19.54 12.14 -4.73
CA ILE A 75 18.19 12.05 -4.20
C ILE A 75 18.21 12.47 -2.74
N LYS A 76 17.41 13.46 -2.39
CA LYS A 76 17.23 13.93 -1.02
C LYS A 76 16.09 13.21 -0.33
N ALA A 77 14.98 12.97 -1.02
CA ALA A 77 13.85 12.25 -0.45
C ALA A 77 13.02 11.55 -1.52
N ILE A 78 12.36 10.46 -1.14
CA ILE A 78 11.30 9.84 -1.95
C ILE A 78 10.09 9.53 -1.09
N GLY A 79 8.91 9.91 -1.57
CA GLY A 79 7.62 9.63 -0.93
C GLY A 79 6.64 8.97 -1.88
N THR A 80 5.68 8.25 -1.32
CA THR A 80 4.61 7.62 -2.09
C THR A 80 3.27 7.87 -1.44
N GLY A 81 2.28 8.28 -2.24
CA GLY A 81 0.88 8.20 -1.85
C GLY A 81 0.28 6.83 -2.14
N LEU A 82 -1.03 6.76 -2.38
CA LEU A 82 -1.70 5.49 -2.66
C LEU A 82 -1.18 4.87 -3.97
N GLU A 83 -1.08 5.69 -5.02
CA GLU A 83 -0.73 5.25 -6.38
C GLU A 83 0.16 6.24 -7.12
N HIS A 84 0.76 7.20 -6.41
CA HIS A 84 1.72 8.15 -6.98
C HIS A 84 3.00 8.20 -6.16
N ALA A 85 4.08 8.63 -6.78
CA ALA A 85 5.38 8.82 -6.17
C ALA A 85 5.89 10.24 -6.39
N VAL A 86 6.69 10.71 -5.45
CA VAL A 86 7.29 12.03 -5.41
C VAL A 86 8.75 11.88 -5.03
N LEU A 87 9.64 12.41 -5.85
CA LEU A 87 11.07 12.42 -5.63
C LEU A 87 11.54 13.86 -5.47
N LEU A 88 12.35 14.11 -4.45
CA LEU A 88 13.07 15.34 -4.20
C LEU A 88 14.56 15.08 -4.40
N ASP A 89 15.21 15.81 -5.30
CA ASP A 89 16.66 15.70 -5.49
C ASP A 89 17.45 16.64 -4.57
N GLU A 90 18.79 16.54 -4.58
CA GLU A 90 19.66 17.39 -3.75
C GLU A 90 19.63 18.87 -4.15
N ARG A 91 19.17 19.19 -5.36
CA ARG A 91 18.98 20.56 -5.83
C ARG A 91 17.64 21.15 -5.41
N GLY A 92 16.79 20.36 -4.76
CA GLY A 92 15.45 20.76 -4.35
C GLY A 92 14.43 20.75 -5.48
N ILE A 93 14.68 20.01 -6.55
CA ILE A 93 13.74 19.79 -7.65
C ILE A 93 12.83 18.61 -7.33
N VAL A 94 11.54 18.77 -7.63
CA VAL A 94 10.51 17.77 -7.37
C VAL A 94 10.06 17.11 -8.67
N ASN A 95 10.14 15.78 -8.70
CA ASN A 95 9.61 14.95 -9.78
C ASN A 95 8.46 14.08 -9.28
N THR A 96 7.37 13.98 -10.04
CA THR A 96 6.19 13.18 -9.67
C THR A 96 5.76 12.25 -10.79
N TRP A 97 5.23 11.08 -10.46
CA TRP A 97 4.65 10.13 -11.42
C TRP A 97 3.66 9.18 -10.76
N GLY A 98 2.97 8.37 -11.58
CA GLY A 98 1.94 7.43 -11.16
C GLY A 98 0.53 7.91 -11.49
N ASN A 99 -0.43 7.55 -10.66
CA ASN A 99 -1.83 7.97 -10.81
C ASN A 99 -1.98 9.49 -10.62
N ASN A 100 -2.89 10.10 -11.37
CA ASN A 100 -3.17 11.53 -11.34
C ASN A 100 -4.67 11.87 -11.37
N ASP A 101 -5.57 10.92 -11.11
CA ASP A 101 -7.03 11.13 -11.18
C ASP A 101 -7.54 12.32 -10.33
N HIS A 102 -6.74 12.77 -9.38
CA HIS A 102 -7.05 13.89 -8.48
C HIS A 102 -5.99 14.98 -8.53
N GLY A 103 -5.19 15.08 -9.59
CA GLY A 103 -4.19 16.13 -9.77
C GLY A 103 -2.97 16.03 -8.86
N GLN A 104 -2.74 14.89 -8.21
CA GLN A 104 -1.65 14.65 -7.24
C GLN A 104 -0.23 14.74 -7.83
N LEU A 105 -0.10 14.83 -9.16
CA LEU A 105 1.19 15.05 -9.83
C LEU A 105 1.54 16.53 -10.03
N GLY A 106 0.55 17.44 -9.94
CA GLY A 106 0.80 18.87 -10.02
C GLY A 106 1.15 19.38 -11.43
N ASP A 107 0.79 18.63 -12.48
CA ASP A 107 1.10 18.92 -13.88
C ASP A 107 -0.04 19.66 -14.62
N GLY A 108 -1.08 20.06 -13.89
CA GLY A 108 -2.27 20.72 -14.42
C GLY A 108 -3.28 19.78 -15.06
N LYS A 109 -3.04 18.47 -15.09
CA LYS A 109 -3.88 17.45 -15.71
C LYS A 109 -4.51 16.51 -14.68
N ASP A 110 -5.32 15.58 -15.14
CA ASP A 110 -5.90 14.46 -14.37
C ASP A 110 -5.60 13.09 -14.99
N SER A 111 -4.67 13.03 -15.94
CA SER A 111 -4.21 11.78 -16.55
C SER A 111 -2.95 11.27 -15.88
N ARG A 112 -2.92 9.96 -15.61
CA ARG A 112 -1.76 9.27 -15.03
C ARG A 112 -0.49 9.51 -15.86
N ARG A 113 0.67 9.46 -15.21
CA ARG A 113 1.98 9.48 -15.86
C ARG A 113 2.79 8.26 -15.50
N CYS A 114 3.25 7.52 -16.50
CA CYS A 114 4.20 6.43 -16.28
C CYS A 114 5.64 6.92 -16.15
N GLN A 115 5.93 8.16 -16.57
CA GLN A 115 7.26 8.76 -16.49
C GLN A 115 7.28 9.95 -15.50
N PRO A 116 8.41 10.18 -14.81
CA PRO A 116 8.61 11.36 -13.97
C PRO A 116 8.29 12.66 -14.70
N PHE A 117 7.55 13.54 -14.03
CA PHE A 117 7.28 14.90 -14.44
C PHE A 117 7.88 15.86 -13.42
N THR A 118 8.72 16.79 -13.90
CA THR A 118 9.28 17.84 -13.06
C THR A 118 8.22 18.91 -12.78
N VAL A 119 7.89 19.10 -11.50
CA VAL A 119 6.90 20.09 -11.07
C VAL A 119 7.57 21.47 -10.98
N GLY A 120 6.94 22.49 -11.57
CA GLY A 120 7.45 23.87 -11.53
C GLY A 120 7.29 24.49 -10.14
N LEU A 121 8.25 24.23 -9.25
CA LEU A 121 8.30 24.72 -7.87
C LEU A 121 9.61 25.50 -7.59
N PRO A 122 9.63 26.36 -6.57
CA PRO A 122 10.90 26.86 -6.00
C PRO A 122 11.75 25.72 -5.43
N THR A 123 12.97 26.01 -5.01
CA THR A 123 13.84 25.04 -4.33
C THR A 123 13.15 24.47 -3.08
N ILE A 124 12.82 23.18 -3.13
CA ILE A 124 12.12 22.43 -2.10
C ILE A 124 13.09 21.81 -1.09
N THR A 125 12.72 21.82 0.18
CA THR A 125 13.49 21.25 1.30
C THR A 125 12.83 20.01 1.89
N GLN A 126 11.51 19.90 1.81
CA GLN A 126 10.73 18.77 2.32
C GLN A 126 9.56 18.43 1.38
N ILE A 127 9.22 17.15 1.28
CA ILE A 127 8.01 16.67 0.60
C ILE A 127 7.15 15.86 1.59
N ALA A 128 5.84 15.77 1.35
CA ALA A 128 4.94 14.86 2.03
C ALA A 128 3.80 14.38 1.12
N CYS A 129 3.40 13.11 1.25
CA CYS A 129 2.36 12.50 0.42
C CYS A 129 1.18 12.01 1.27
N GLY A 130 -0.03 12.39 0.88
CA GLY A 130 -1.26 11.70 1.28
C GLY A 130 -1.66 10.66 0.23
N GLN A 131 -2.87 10.09 0.34
CA GLN A 131 -3.35 9.11 -0.65
C GLN A 131 -3.43 9.72 -2.06
N HIS A 132 -3.97 10.94 -2.14
CA HIS A 132 -4.30 11.61 -3.40
C HIS A 132 -3.83 13.07 -3.41
N CYS A 133 -2.83 13.41 -2.58
CA CYS A 133 -2.29 14.76 -2.50
C CYS A 133 -0.80 14.76 -2.20
N THR A 134 -0.16 15.87 -2.53
CA THR A 134 1.25 16.12 -2.27
C THR A 134 1.42 17.50 -1.66
N LEU A 135 2.32 17.58 -0.67
CA LEU A 135 2.80 18.82 -0.09
C LEU A 135 4.30 18.96 -0.35
N ALA A 136 4.74 20.19 -0.51
CA ALA A 136 6.14 20.55 -0.53
C ALA A 136 6.40 21.78 0.35
N LEU A 137 7.52 21.78 1.06
CA LEU A 137 8.03 22.92 1.83
C LEU A 137 9.21 23.50 1.07
N ASP A 138 9.17 24.78 0.74
CA ASP A 138 10.28 25.43 0.07
C ASP A 138 11.33 26.00 1.04
N SER A 139 12.49 26.37 0.49
CA SER A 139 13.60 27.00 1.23
C SER A 139 13.28 28.37 1.84
N LYS A 140 12.11 28.95 1.51
CA LYS A 140 11.60 30.20 2.10
C LYS A 140 10.51 29.93 3.14
N ASN A 141 10.36 28.67 3.57
CA ASN A 141 9.36 28.23 4.55
C ASN A 141 7.90 28.39 4.07
N GLU A 142 7.65 28.49 2.76
CA GLU A 142 6.30 28.47 2.21
C GLU A 142 5.88 27.03 1.89
N VAL A 143 4.59 26.75 2.08
CA VAL A 143 4.02 25.42 1.81
C VAL A 143 3.27 25.43 0.50
N TRP A 144 3.48 24.40 -0.30
CA TRP A 144 2.81 24.16 -1.57
C TRP A 144 1.95 22.91 -1.45
N PHE A 145 0.73 22.96 -1.95
CA PHE A 145 -0.25 21.87 -1.90
C PHE A 145 -0.86 21.62 -3.26
N TRP A 146 -0.96 20.36 -3.66
CA TRP A 146 -1.76 19.95 -4.81
C TRP A 146 -2.36 18.56 -4.59
N GLY A 147 -3.31 18.20 -5.46
CA GLY A 147 -4.13 17.01 -5.34
C GLY A 147 -5.45 17.27 -4.62
N ARG A 148 -5.95 16.24 -3.92
CA ARG A 148 -7.21 16.27 -3.16
C ARG A 148 -7.03 15.59 -1.80
N LEU A 149 -7.47 16.28 -0.75
CA LEU A 149 -7.40 15.75 0.62
C LEU A 149 -8.57 14.82 0.93
N CYS A 150 -9.80 15.10 0.50
CA CYS A 150 -10.95 14.24 0.83
C CYS A 150 -11.84 13.98 -0.39
N LEU A 151 -12.08 12.71 -0.69
CA LEU A 151 -12.93 12.26 -1.80
C LEU A 151 -14.43 12.27 -1.46
N ALA A 152 -14.76 12.06 -0.18
CA ALA A 152 -16.14 11.91 0.30
C ALA A 152 -16.93 13.22 0.40
N SER A 153 -16.34 14.35 0.00
CA SER A 153 -17.01 15.65 0.03
C SER A 153 -16.58 16.51 -1.17
N ASP A 154 -17.55 17.24 -1.70
CA ASP A 154 -17.46 18.26 -2.74
C ASP A 154 -16.84 19.58 -2.24
N MET A 155 -16.75 19.79 -0.92
CA MET A 155 -16.11 20.96 -0.32
C MET A 155 -14.62 21.09 -0.67
N PHE A 156 -13.98 20.01 -1.12
CA PHE A 156 -12.57 19.97 -1.49
C PHE A 156 -12.41 20.07 -3.00
N THR A 157 -11.97 21.23 -3.48
CA THR A 157 -11.58 21.40 -4.87
C THR A 157 -10.27 20.67 -5.16
N VAL A 158 -10.22 20.00 -6.32
CA VAL A 158 -9.01 19.38 -6.83
C VAL A 158 -8.03 20.47 -7.26
N ASN A 159 -6.84 20.49 -6.66
CA ASN A 159 -5.78 21.40 -7.07
C ASN A 159 -4.84 20.65 -8.02
N ARG A 160 -5.02 20.83 -9.34
CA ARG A 160 -4.19 20.15 -10.36
C ARG A 160 -2.80 20.76 -10.53
N LEU A 161 -2.59 21.96 -10.00
CA LEU A 161 -1.30 22.66 -9.94
C LEU A 161 -0.96 22.96 -8.48
N PRO A 162 0.34 23.05 -8.13
CA PRO A 162 0.77 23.49 -6.80
C PRO A 162 0.16 24.85 -6.43
N LYS A 163 -0.57 24.88 -5.33
CA LYS A 163 -1.14 26.07 -4.73
C LYS A 163 -0.37 26.42 -3.46
N ARG A 164 0.10 27.66 -3.36
CA ARG A 164 0.78 28.16 -2.17
C ARG A 164 -0.21 28.32 -1.01
N ILE A 165 0.14 27.80 0.15
CA ILE A 165 -0.52 28.03 1.44
C ILE A 165 0.36 29.04 2.19
N SER A 166 -0.08 30.29 2.22
CA SER A 166 0.67 31.36 2.89
C SER A 166 0.39 31.33 4.39
N LEU A 167 1.43 31.17 5.20
CA LEU A 167 1.37 31.20 6.66
C LEU A 167 2.19 32.38 7.19
N SER A 168 1.63 33.17 8.10
CA SER A 168 2.29 34.38 8.62
C SER A 168 3.71 34.18 9.17
N ALA A 169 3.99 33.03 9.77
CA ALA A 169 5.30 32.70 10.34
C ALA A 169 6.17 31.83 9.39
N GLY A 170 5.60 31.29 8.31
CA GLY A 170 6.23 30.20 7.56
C GLY A 170 6.23 28.86 8.31
N ALA A 171 6.52 27.79 7.58
CA ALA A 171 6.53 26.42 8.04
C ALA A 171 7.95 25.91 8.33
N SER A 172 8.11 25.11 9.38
CA SER A 172 9.32 24.37 9.71
C SER A 172 9.21 22.88 9.40
N GLN A 173 7.99 22.34 9.37
CA GLN A 173 7.75 20.93 9.04
C GLN A 173 6.36 20.75 8.41
N ILE A 174 6.29 19.84 7.44
CA ILE A 174 5.03 19.35 6.85
C ILE A 174 4.86 17.86 7.08
N SER A 175 3.61 17.40 7.19
CA SER A 175 3.28 15.97 7.29
C SER A 175 1.88 15.67 6.74
N CYS A 176 1.70 14.50 6.14
CA CYS A 176 0.43 14.05 5.55
C CYS A 176 -0.04 12.74 6.15
N GLY A 177 -1.34 12.68 6.46
CA GLY A 177 -2.04 11.44 6.75
C GLY A 177 -2.67 10.86 5.48
N SER A 178 -3.71 10.04 5.62
CA SER A 178 -4.42 9.49 4.46
C SER A 178 -5.00 10.58 3.56
N SER A 179 -5.73 11.50 4.19
CA SER A 179 -6.63 12.45 3.55
C SER A 179 -6.65 13.80 4.29
N PHE A 180 -5.59 14.07 5.04
CA PHE A 180 -5.44 15.28 5.85
C PHE A 180 -3.96 15.62 5.99
N ALA A 181 -3.65 16.84 6.41
CA ALA A 181 -2.28 17.32 6.54
C ALA A 181 -2.08 18.10 7.84
N SER A 182 -0.81 18.22 8.24
CA SER A 182 -0.36 19.10 9.30
C SER A 182 0.85 19.92 8.86
N ILE A 183 0.95 21.12 9.43
CA ILE A 183 2.10 22.02 9.29
C ILE A 183 2.52 22.47 10.68
N VAL A 184 3.79 22.29 11.02
CA VAL A 184 4.43 23.00 12.13
C VAL A 184 5.07 24.26 11.58
N THR A 185 4.83 25.37 12.26
CA THR A 185 5.36 26.69 11.90
C THR A 185 6.65 27.00 12.65
N VAL A 186 7.45 27.95 12.16
CA VAL A 186 8.73 28.31 12.81
C VAL A 186 8.52 28.87 14.23
N ASP A 187 7.35 29.46 14.49
CA ASP A 187 6.92 29.93 15.81
C ASP A 187 6.28 28.82 16.67
N ASN A 188 6.40 27.55 16.24
CA ASN A 188 6.02 26.34 16.97
C ASN A 188 4.51 26.19 17.21
N ARG A 189 3.70 26.82 16.36
CA ARG A 189 2.27 26.51 16.25
C ARG A 189 2.06 25.38 15.25
N VAL A 190 0.95 24.66 15.38
CA VAL A 190 0.56 23.60 14.44
C VAL A 190 -0.79 23.89 13.81
N PHE A 191 -0.86 23.69 12.49
CA PHE A 191 -2.05 23.86 11.68
C PHE A 191 -2.43 22.53 11.05
N THR A 192 -3.71 22.22 10.97
CA THR A 192 -4.23 20.97 10.40
C THR A 192 -5.43 21.23 9.51
N TRP A 193 -5.60 20.42 8.47
CA TRP A 193 -6.77 20.46 7.58
C TRP A 193 -6.95 19.16 6.80
N GLY A 194 -8.12 19.01 6.18
CA GLY A 194 -8.53 17.84 5.41
C GLY A 194 -9.65 17.05 6.09
N PHE A 195 -9.60 15.74 5.90
CA PHE A 195 -10.55 14.77 6.43
C PHE A 195 -10.44 14.64 7.96
N ASN A 196 -11.57 14.56 8.66
CA ASN A 196 -11.63 14.66 10.13
C ASN A 196 -12.61 13.68 10.82
N ASP A 197 -13.07 12.63 10.16
CA ASP A 197 -14.08 11.72 10.73
C ASP A 197 -13.64 11.05 12.05
N CYS A 198 -12.34 10.92 12.31
CA CYS A 198 -11.79 10.39 13.56
C CYS A 198 -11.47 11.48 14.60
N GLY A 199 -11.61 12.76 14.27
CA GLY A 199 -11.15 13.88 15.10
C GLY A 199 -9.65 14.18 14.97
N GLN A 200 -9.00 13.66 13.93
CA GLN A 200 -7.55 13.76 13.72
C GLN A 200 -7.03 15.20 13.62
N LEU A 201 -7.87 16.16 13.21
CA LEU A 201 -7.47 17.57 13.13
C LEU A 201 -7.38 18.25 14.50
N GLY A 202 -7.91 17.65 15.58
CA GLY A 202 -7.76 18.22 16.92
C GLY A 202 -8.56 19.50 17.20
N HIS A 203 -9.59 19.81 16.41
CA HIS A 203 -10.41 21.04 16.54
C HIS A 203 -11.64 20.89 17.45
N GLY A 204 -11.78 19.77 18.17
CA GLY A 204 -12.90 19.50 19.09
C GLY A 204 -14.16 18.95 18.43
N HIS A 205 -14.14 18.69 17.12
CA HIS A 205 -15.25 18.14 16.35
C HIS A 205 -14.74 17.18 15.26
N ARG A 206 -15.66 16.55 14.52
CA ARG A 206 -15.37 15.62 13.41
C ARG A 206 -15.60 16.20 12.01
N SER A 207 -16.04 17.46 11.92
CA SER A 207 -16.21 18.12 10.62
C SER A 207 -14.86 18.32 9.91
N ASN A 208 -14.84 18.05 8.61
CA ASN A 208 -13.69 18.27 7.72
C ASN A 208 -13.32 19.76 7.63
N SER A 209 -12.07 20.06 7.26
CA SER A 209 -11.61 21.45 7.02
C SER A 209 -10.95 21.57 5.65
N ALA A 210 -11.43 22.48 4.80
CA ALA A 210 -10.82 22.76 3.50
C ALA A 210 -9.54 23.62 3.61
N GLU A 211 -9.41 24.36 4.70
CA GLU A 211 -8.31 25.31 4.94
C GLU A 211 -7.53 24.96 6.20
N ALA A 212 -6.24 25.30 6.20
CA ALA A 212 -5.33 25.11 7.33
C ALA A 212 -5.80 25.92 8.54
N ARG A 213 -6.12 25.22 9.65
CA ARG A 213 -6.59 25.85 10.89
C ARG A 213 -5.64 25.53 12.04
N ALA A 214 -5.36 26.52 12.88
CA ALA A 214 -4.52 26.34 14.06
C ALA A 214 -5.18 25.38 15.06
N VAL A 215 -4.41 24.45 15.60
CA VAL A 215 -4.84 23.54 16.67
C VAL A 215 -4.71 24.26 18.02
N SER A 216 -5.76 24.24 18.83
CA SER A 216 -5.77 24.83 20.17
C SER A 216 -5.38 23.80 21.23
N GLY A 217 -4.98 24.27 22.42
CA GLY A 217 -4.66 23.41 23.57
C GLY A 217 -3.24 22.83 23.58
N ILE A 218 -2.43 23.10 22.56
CA ILE A 218 -1.01 22.75 22.49
C ILE A 218 -0.19 23.95 22.02
N LYS A 219 1.03 24.08 22.55
CA LYS A 219 1.99 25.15 22.24
C LYS A 219 3.40 24.57 22.17
N ASP A 220 4.32 25.34 21.60
CA ASP A 220 5.74 24.97 21.52
C ASP A 220 5.97 23.62 20.85
N VAL A 221 5.18 23.32 19.81
CA VAL A 221 5.26 22.07 19.04
C VAL A 221 6.54 22.09 18.22
N SER A 222 7.46 21.17 18.50
CA SER A 222 8.70 20.98 17.75
C SER A 222 8.51 20.03 16.57
N ALA A 223 7.53 19.12 16.64
CA ALA A 223 7.19 18.24 15.52
C ALA A 223 5.75 17.72 15.58
N ALA A 224 5.18 17.44 14.41
CA ALA A 224 3.88 16.83 14.24
C ALA A 224 3.94 15.79 13.11
N LEU A 225 3.48 14.58 13.39
CA LEU A 225 3.54 13.47 12.44
C LEU A 225 2.17 12.85 12.29
N CYS A 226 1.76 12.73 11.03
CA CYS A 226 0.48 12.17 10.66
C CYS A 226 0.64 10.67 10.42
N ALA A 227 -0.25 9.88 11.01
CA ALA A 227 -0.51 8.51 10.61
C ALA A 227 -1.75 8.46 9.69
N THR A 228 -2.48 7.35 9.63
CA THR A 228 -3.62 7.20 8.68
C THR A 228 -4.75 8.15 9.02
N TYR A 229 -5.14 8.18 10.29
CA TYR A 229 -6.30 8.90 10.83
C TYR A 229 -5.98 9.48 12.21
N SER A 230 -4.72 9.80 12.47
CA SER A 230 -4.25 10.30 13.74
C SER A 230 -2.97 11.12 13.61
N ILE A 231 -2.69 11.95 14.60
CA ILE A 231 -1.47 12.77 14.65
C ILE A 231 -0.82 12.58 16.01
N ILE A 232 0.51 12.47 16.03
CA ILE A 232 1.34 12.60 17.23
C ILE A 232 2.11 13.91 17.17
N PHE A 233 2.14 14.64 18.29
CA PHE A 233 2.83 15.91 18.45
C PHE A 233 3.91 15.77 19.51
N LEU A 234 5.08 16.34 19.25
CA LEU A 234 6.15 16.55 20.22
C LEU A 234 6.29 18.05 20.47
N THR A 235 6.42 18.41 21.73
CA THR A 235 6.70 19.78 22.15
C THR A 235 8.17 19.94 22.54
N LYS A 236 8.69 21.17 22.55
CA LYS A 236 10.10 21.47 22.90
C LYS A 236 10.50 21.02 24.31
N ASP A 237 9.55 21.01 25.23
CA ASP A 237 9.74 20.53 26.60
C ASP A 237 9.67 18.99 26.71
N GLY A 238 9.37 18.29 25.60
CA GLY A 238 9.35 16.83 25.52
C GLY A 238 8.02 16.19 25.92
N ARG A 239 6.93 16.95 26.03
CA ARG A 239 5.59 16.39 26.16
C ARG A 239 5.05 15.91 24.82
N VAL A 240 4.26 14.84 24.88
CA VAL A 240 3.66 14.19 23.71
C VAL A 240 2.15 14.32 23.76
N PHE A 241 1.56 14.71 22.63
CA PHE A 241 0.11 14.77 22.46
C PHE A 241 -0.32 13.93 21.26
N VAL A 242 -1.57 13.47 21.28
CA VAL A 242 -2.17 12.74 20.16
C VAL A 242 -3.59 13.21 19.84
N THR A 243 -3.98 13.12 18.58
CA THR A 243 -5.35 13.33 18.08
C THR A 243 -5.77 12.21 17.15
N GLY A 244 -7.07 12.07 16.91
CA GLY A 244 -7.63 11.06 16.02
C GLY A 244 -7.64 9.66 16.64
N ARG A 245 -7.49 8.65 15.80
CA ARG A 245 -7.59 7.22 16.16
C ARG A 245 -6.32 6.73 16.88
N THR A 246 -6.39 6.56 18.20
CA THR A 246 -5.20 6.34 19.05
C THR A 246 -5.19 5.01 19.79
N GLY A 247 -6.28 4.24 19.68
CA GLY A 247 -6.47 2.89 20.23
C GLY A 247 -7.70 2.24 19.59
N GLN A 248 -7.95 0.95 19.83
CA GLN A 248 -8.99 0.17 19.11
C GLN A 248 -10.40 0.79 19.12
N SER A 249 -10.73 1.61 20.11
CA SER A 249 -12.02 2.31 20.20
C SER A 249 -11.91 3.74 20.75
N THR A 250 -10.70 4.32 20.73
CA THR A 250 -10.45 5.66 21.28
C THR A 250 -10.10 6.64 20.17
N ASN A 251 -10.93 7.68 20.06
CA ASN A 251 -10.75 8.80 19.16
C ASN A 251 -10.60 10.09 19.99
N HIS A 252 -9.55 10.86 19.77
CA HIS A 252 -9.33 12.13 20.45
C HIS A 252 -9.55 13.30 19.50
N MET A 253 -10.65 14.05 19.71
CA MET A 253 -11.02 15.19 18.87
C MET A 253 -10.28 16.48 19.24
N ILE A 254 -9.62 16.50 20.40
CA ILE A 254 -8.71 17.55 20.85
C ILE A 254 -7.37 16.90 21.20
N PRO A 255 -6.24 17.65 21.20
CA PRO A 255 -4.96 17.11 21.63
C PRO A 255 -5.03 16.50 23.03
N LYS A 256 -4.74 15.20 23.12
CA LYS A 256 -4.67 14.47 24.37
C LYS A 256 -3.22 14.21 24.74
N GLU A 257 -2.79 14.72 25.89
CA GLU A 257 -1.45 14.44 26.41
C GLU A 257 -1.29 12.96 26.76
N VAL A 258 -0.19 12.37 26.30
CA VAL A 258 0.28 11.04 26.69
C VAL A 258 1.47 11.25 27.62
N LYS A 259 1.32 10.84 28.88
CA LYS A 259 2.31 11.10 29.93
C LYS A 259 3.39 10.03 29.94
N PHE A 260 4.63 10.48 30.06
CA PHE A 260 5.82 9.66 30.24
C PHE A 260 6.55 10.11 31.52
N SER A 261 7.29 9.20 32.14
CA SER A 261 8.13 9.53 33.31
C SER A 261 9.29 10.44 32.96
N ASP A 262 9.81 10.27 31.74
CA ASP A 262 11.02 10.90 31.24
C ASP A 262 10.72 11.74 29.99
N LYS A 263 11.62 12.67 29.68
CA LYS A 263 11.45 13.59 28.57
C LYS A 263 11.49 12.82 27.25
N ILE A 264 10.49 13.02 26.39
CA ILE A 264 10.53 12.48 25.03
C ILE A 264 11.39 13.37 24.15
N VAL A 265 12.29 12.75 23.39
CA VAL A 265 13.22 13.43 22.46
C VAL A 265 12.91 13.11 21.00
N THR A 266 12.25 11.99 20.74
CA THR A 266 11.89 11.58 19.37
C THR A 266 10.50 10.96 19.35
N ILE A 267 9.72 11.32 18.34
CA ILE A 267 8.42 10.72 18.04
C ILE A 267 8.47 10.03 16.68
N SER A 268 7.62 9.03 16.49
CA SER A 268 7.45 8.33 15.23
C SER A 268 6.00 7.88 15.04
N ALA A 269 5.56 7.76 13.79
CA ALA A 269 4.20 7.40 13.41
C ALA A 269 4.18 6.49 12.17
N CYS A 270 3.36 5.44 12.20
CA CYS A 270 3.14 4.57 11.05
C CYS A 270 1.91 5.00 10.26
N TRP A 271 2.13 5.40 9.01
CA TRP A 271 1.08 5.94 8.15
C TRP A 271 -0.11 5.01 7.91
N ARG A 272 0.00 3.67 7.98
CA ARG A 272 -1.13 2.74 7.70
C ARG A 272 -1.85 2.17 8.92
N LEU A 273 -1.23 2.20 10.08
CA LEU A 273 -1.70 1.42 11.24
C LEU A 273 -2.13 2.29 12.41
N ASP A 274 -2.00 3.62 12.30
CA ASP A 274 -2.17 4.54 13.42
C ASP A 274 -1.42 4.03 14.66
N GLN A 275 -0.14 3.72 14.43
CA GLN A 275 0.78 3.22 15.44
C GLN A 275 1.88 4.25 15.66
N PHE A 276 2.14 4.54 16.92
CA PHE A 276 3.12 5.51 17.37
C PHE A 276 4.30 4.83 18.04
N GLY A 277 5.45 5.48 17.93
CA GLY A 277 6.65 5.18 18.67
C GLY A 277 7.17 6.46 19.32
N VAL A 278 7.78 6.35 20.48
CA VAL A 278 8.55 7.44 21.08
C VAL A 278 9.84 6.91 21.68
N LYS A 279 10.87 7.75 21.70
CA LYS A 279 12.13 7.51 22.39
C LYS A 279 12.36 8.62 23.40
N ASN A 280 12.66 8.25 24.65
CA ASN A 280 12.99 9.20 25.69
C ASN A 280 14.49 9.55 25.70
N ASP A 281 14.87 10.52 26.53
CA ASP A 281 16.24 10.98 26.73
C ASP A 281 17.19 9.92 27.33
N LYS A 282 16.65 8.87 27.96
CA LYS A 282 17.40 7.67 28.40
C LYS A 282 17.60 6.64 27.30
N GLY A 283 16.97 6.83 26.15
CA GLY A 283 17.02 5.93 25.00
C GLY A 283 16.01 4.79 25.03
N GLU A 284 15.10 4.76 26.01
CA GLU A 284 14.01 3.79 26.09
C GLU A 284 12.96 4.08 25.01
N ILE A 285 12.48 3.02 24.37
CA ILE A 285 11.54 3.12 23.25
C ILE A 285 10.19 2.53 23.63
N TYR A 286 9.14 3.32 23.44
CA TYR A 286 7.76 2.92 23.69
C TYR A 286 6.97 2.88 22.39
N ARG A 287 5.99 1.97 22.30
CA ARG A 287 5.05 1.88 21.17
C ARG A 287 3.60 1.74 21.64
N TRP A 288 2.65 2.28 20.88
CA TRP A 288 1.21 2.04 21.04
C TRP A 288 0.43 2.41 19.79
N GLY A 289 -0.88 2.18 19.77
CA GLY A 289 -1.75 2.69 18.71
C GLY A 289 -3.00 1.86 18.49
N PHE A 290 -3.66 2.06 17.35
CA PHE A 290 -4.95 1.44 17.04
C PHE A 290 -4.93 -0.09 17.14
N HIS A 291 -3.85 -0.75 16.73
CA HIS A 291 -3.75 -2.22 16.75
C HIS A 291 -3.26 -2.80 18.09
N ASP A 292 -2.83 -1.96 19.03
CA ASP A 292 -2.40 -2.42 20.35
C ASP A 292 -3.59 -2.49 21.32
N LYS A 293 -3.87 -3.68 21.85
CA LYS A 293 -5.05 -3.94 22.71
C LYS A 293 -5.12 -3.04 23.95
N SER A 294 -3.97 -2.59 24.44
CA SER A 294 -3.87 -1.75 25.63
C SER A 294 -4.25 -0.29 25.36
N GLY A 295 -4.10 0.19 24.12
CA GLY A 295 -4.27 1.62 23.77
C GLY A 295 -3.33 2.57 24.52
N VAL A 296 -2.32 2.05 25.24
CA VAL A 296 -1.37 2.82 26.05
C VAL A 296 0.07 2.49 25.68
N PRO A 297 1.03 3.42 25.83
CA PRO A 297 2.44 3.18 25.58
C PRO A 297 2.96 1.93 26.28
N GLN A 298 3.69 1.09 25.54
CA GLN A 298 4.36 -0.11 26.05
C GLN A 298 5.86 0.02 25.76
N LEU A 299 6.70 -0.23 26.77
CA LEU A 299 8.15 -0.31 26.61
C LEU A 299 8.51 -1.47 25.67
N THR A 300 9.59 -1.29 24.91
CA THR A 300 10.08 -2.28 23.95
C THR A 300 11.56 -2.58 24.20
N ASP A 301 12.02 -3.73 23.73
CA ASP A 301 13.44 -4.11 23.74
C ASP A 301 14.19 -3.56 22.50
N PHE A 302 13.58 -2.64 21.75
CA PHE A 302 14.20 -2.03 20.58
C PHE A 302 15.28 -1.04 21.00
N THR A 303 16.35 -0.99 20.21
CA THR A 303 17.44 -0.01 20.36
C THR A 303 17.28 1.17 19.42
N ASP A 304 16.44 1.00 18.40
CA ASP A 304 16.14 1.98 17.38
C ASP A 304 14.62 2.07 17.18
N ILE A 305 14.07 3.29 17.26
CA ILE A 305 12.63 3.55 17.15
C ILE A 305 12.06 3.08 15.81
N ARG A 306 12.89 3.00 14.77
CA ARG A 306 12.53 2.50 13.43
C ARG A 306 12.14 1.02 13.44
N GLN A 307 12.66 0.25 14.39
CA GLN A 307 12.39 -1.19 14.50
C GLN A 307 10.91 -1.48 14.79
N ILE A 308 10.16 -0.51 15.34
CA ILE A 308 8.71 -0.61 15.53
C ILE A 308 7.98 -0.89 14.20
N TYR A 309 8.57 -0.44 13.09
CA TYR A 309 7.91 -0.34 11.79
C TYR A 309 8.44 -1.28 10.72
N SER A 310 9.37 -2.18 11.09
CA SER A 310 10.17 -2.99 10.16
C SER A 310 9.38 -3.71 9.06
N ASN A 311 8.06 -3.89 9.21
CA ASN A 311 7.23 -4.67 8.27
C ASN A 311 6.00 -3.90 7.73
N LYS A 312 5.77 -2.64 8.12
CA LYS A 312 4.40 -2.09 8.05
C LYS A 312 4.22 -0.63 7.63
N CYS A 313 5.29 0.12 7.37
CA CYS A 313 5.16 1.54 7.09
C CYS A 313 5.73 1.93 5.73
N THR A 314 5.06 2.89 5.10
CA THR A 314 5.50 3.69 3.97
C THR A 314 5.88 5.09 4.45
N PRO A 315 6.94 5.27 5.26
CA PRO A 315 7.50 6.60 5.45
C PRO A 315 8.19 7.02 4.15
N ILE A 316 8.23 8.32 3.83
CA ILE A 316 9.19 8.85 2.85
C ILE A 316 10.62 8.50 3.30
N VAL A 317 11.55 8.28 2.38
CA VAL A 317 12.91 7.90 2.76
C VAL A 317 13.86 9.02 2.38
N TYR A 318 14.67 9.44 3.36
CA TYR A 318 15.82 10.30 3.16
C TYR A 318 17.05 9.41 2.97
N PRO A 319 17.74 9.48 1.82
CA PRO A 319 18.96 8.72 1.59
C PRO A 319 20.08 9.17 2.52
N ARG A 320 20.95 8.23 2.90
CA ARG A 320 22.07 8.52 3.80
C ARG A 320 23.06 9.44 3.09
N HIS A 321 23.09 10.70 3.47
CA HIS A 321 24.08 11.66 2.99
C HIS A 321 25.10 12.07 4.05
N THR A 322 24.90 11.66 5.31
CA THR A 322 25.80 11.98 6.42
C THR A 322 25.99 10.79 7.36
N ASN A 323 27.06 10.80 8.17
CA ASN A 323 27.29 9.86 9.28
C ASN A 323 26.29 10.07 10.45
N ASP A 324 25.16 10.72 10.21
CA ASP A 324 24.13 10.99 11.19
C ASP A 324 23.22 9.75 11.33
N PRO A 325 23.11 9.13 12.52
CA PRO A 325 22.27 7.96 12.73
C PRO A 325 20.77 8.20 12.53
N CYS A 326 20.34 9.45 12.30
CA CYS A 326 18.93 9.86 12.18
C CYS A 326 18.31 9.77 10.76
N ASP A 327 19.09 9.43 9.72
CA ASP A 327 18.58 9.40 8.34
C ASP A 327 17.80 8.11 8.02
N GLY A 328 16.49 8.26 7.72
CA GLY A 328 15.59 7.17 7.28
C GLY A 328 14.09 7.31 7.62
N LEU A 329 13.63 8.52 7.99
CA LEU A 329 12.31 8.89 8.57
C LEU A 329 11.91 8.09 9.82
N ILE A 330 11.77 8.70 10.98
CA ILE A 330 11.22 10.00 11.33
C ILE A 330 12.16 10.64 12.35
N SER A 331 12.67 11.84 12.10
CA SER A 331 13.33 12.63 13.15
C SER A 331 12.75 14.05 13.20
N SER A 332 12.36 14.41 14.41
CA SER A 332 12.32 15.77 14.91
C SER A 332 13.68 16.03 15.57
N GLY A 333 14.70 16.37 14.79
CA GLY A 333 16.04 16.61 15.30
C GLY A 333 16.60 17.89 14.72
N ASN A 334 16.52 18.98 15.48
CA ASN A 334 17.24 20.22 15.21
C ASN A 334 18.51 20.17 16.07
N ASP A 335 19.50 19.37 15.66
CA ASP A 335 20.68 19.09 16.49
C ASP A 335 21.77 20.17 16.30
N ASN A 336 21.64 21.24 17.07
CA ASN A 336 22.77 22.05 17.51
C ASN A 336 22.93 21.87 19.03
N GLY A 337 23.77 20.92 19.45
CA GLY A 337 24.12 20.78 20.86
C GLY A 337 24.91 19.54 21.23
N LYS A 338 26.24 19.63 21.16
CA LYS A 338 27.16 18.78 21.95
C LYS A 338 26.76 18.86 23.43
N VAL A 339 26.52 17.74 24.12
CA VAL A 339 26.93 17.54 25.54
C VAL A 339 27.14 16.07 25.85
N GLU A 340 28.20 15.84 26.62
CA GLU A 340 28.84 14.61 27.07
C GLU A 340 28.00 13.73 28.00
N ALA A 341 28.27 12.42 27.92
CA ALA A 341 27.77 11.42 28.85
C ALA A 341 28.40 11.56 30.24
N LYS A 342 27.57 11.55 31.30
CA LYS A 342 27.98 11.08 32.63
C LYS A 342 26.93 10.14 33.20
N SER A 343 27.35 8.89 33.32
CA SER A 343 26.76 7.83 34.13
C SER A 343 26.52 8.28 35.56
N HIS A 344 25.43 7.84 36.21
CA HIS A 344 25.44 7.38 37.61
C HIS A 344 24.28 6.42 37.88
N ASN A 345 24.56 5.49 38.78
CA ASN A 345 23.91 4.20 38.98
C ASN A 345 23.15 4.18 40.32
N LYS A 346 22.28 3.16 40.52
CA LYS A 346 21.50 2.78 41.73
C LYS A 346 20.14 3.49 41.92
N GLY A 347 19.07 2.84 42.36
CA GLY A 347 18.86 1.47 42.85
C GLY A 347 17.39 1.27 43.27
N ASN A 348 16.99 0.00 43.36
CA ASN A 348 15.77 -0.62 43.91
C ASN A 348 14.81 0.24 44.76
N ASP A 349 13.50 0.05 44.59
CA ASP A 349 12.73 -0.72 45.57
C ASP A 349 11.32 -1.13 45.12
N LYS A 350 10.97 -2.35 45.56
CA LYS A 350 9.68 -3.03 45.42
C LYS A 350 8.61 -2.37 46.28
N LYS A 351 7.34 -2.47 45.85
CA LYS A 351 6.24 -2.94 46.71
C LYS A 351 4.99 -3.31 45.88
N GLU A 352 4.61 -4.58 46.01
CA GLU A 352 3.28 -5.09 45.73
C GLU A 352 2.27 -4.47 46.70
N ASP A 353 1.03 -4.26 46.26
CA ASP A 353 -0.10 -4.71 47.09
C ASP A 353 -1.38 -4.98 46.29
N LYS A 354 -2.09 -6.01 46.78
CA LYS A 354 -3.29 -6.65 46.21
C LYS A 354 -4.57 -6.10 46.84
N SER A 355 -5.66 -6.01 46.06
CA SER A 355 -7.03 -6.37 46.51
C SER A 355 -8.01 -6.27 45.33
N LYS A 356 -8.56 -7.39 44.83
CA LYS A 356 -9.88 -7.99 45.16
C LYS A 356 -11.05 -7.01 44.99
N SER A 357 -11.78 -7.11 43.87
CA SER A 357 -12.99 -7.92 43.62
C SER A 357 -14.30 -7.24 43.99
N LYS A 358 -15.24 -7.18 43.04
CA LYS A 358 -16.56 -7.82 43.17
C LYS A 358 -17.39 -7.72 41.89
N ASN A 359 -18.09 -8.83 41.66
CA ASN A 359 -19.04 -9.16 40.62
C ASN A 359 -20.26 -8.23 40.58
N GLY A 360 -20.92 -8.22 39.41
CA GLY A 360 -22.33 -7.91 39.27
C GLY A 360 -22.78 -8.14 37.83
N GLY A 361 -23.23 -9.35 37.51
CA GLY A 361 -23.82 -9.71 36.23
C GLY A 361 -25.34 -9.49 36.18
N ASN A 362 -25.91 -9.89 35.04
CA ASN A 362 -27.33 -10.03 34.67
C ASN A 362 -27.99 -8.72 34.17
N THR A 363 -28.79 -8.68 33.11
CA THR A 363 -29.43 -9.73 32.29
C THR A 363 -29.98 -9.08 31.02
N ALA A 364 -30.10 -9.88 29.96
CA ALA A 364 -30.78 -9.55 28.71
C ALA A 364 -32.31 -9.46 28.87
N GLN A 365 -32.96 -8.63 28.05
CA GLN A 365 -34.37 -8.82 27.71
C GLN A 365 -34.67 -8.30 26.29
N LYS A 366 -35.08 -9.24 25.41
CA LYS A 366 -35.71 -9.00 24.12
C LYS A 366 -37.18 -8.61 24.33
N CYS A 367 -37.71 -7.73 23.50
CA CYS A 367 -39.12 -7.75 23.09
C CYS A 367 -39.26 -7.31 21.62
N HIS A 368 -40.01 -8.09 20.84
CA HIS A 368 -40.48 -7.80 19.49
C HIS A 368 -41.70 -6.88 19.50
N GLY A 369 -41.92 -6.16 18.39
CA GLY A 369 -43.18 -5.48 18.08
C GLY A 369 -43.13 -4.76 16.73
N ASN A 370 -43.59 -5.44 15.68
CA ASN A 370 -43.87 -4.87 14.35
C ASN A 370 -45.07 -3.92 14.40
N THR A 371 -44.98 -2.77 13.74
CA THR A 371 -46.09 -2.23 12.91
C THR A 371 -45.55 -1.26 11.86
N SER A 372 -45.97 -1.51 10.62
CA SER A 372 -45.67 -0.76 9.41
C SER A 372 -46.31 0.63 9.36
N ARG A 373 -45.57 1.64 8.90
CA ARG A 373 -46.09 2.73 8.06
C ARG A 373 -44.97 3.17 7.10
N LYS A 374 -45.32 3.18 5.80
CA LYS A 374 -44.47 3.59 4.69
C LYS A 374 -44.45 5.12 4.66
N ASP A 375 -43.26 5.70 4.72
CA ASP A 375 -42.99 7.02 4.18
C ASP A 375 -41.70 6.92 3.36
N HIS A 376 -41.80 7.35 2.10
CA HIS A 376 -40.73 7.39 1.13
C HIS A 376 -39.76 8.50 1.50
N ASP A 377 -38.50 8.16 1.79
CA ASP A 377 -37.40 9.13 1.73
C ASP A 377 -36.19 8.51 1.02
N ALA A 378 -35.72 9.24 0.02
CA ALA A 378 -34.79 8.81 -1.01
C ALA A 378 -33.37 9.21 -0.61
N SER A 379 -32.61 8.27 -0.03
CA SER A 379 -31.13 8.33 0.05
C SER A 379 -30.53 7.11 0.77
N LYS A 380 -30.89 5.90 0.32
CA LYS A 380 -30.14 4.67 0.63
C LYS A 380 -29.59 4.09 -0.67
N PRO A 381 -28.33 3.59 -0.70
CA PRO A 381 -27.90 2.78 -1.85
C PRO A 381 -28.90 1.64 -2.01
N ALA A 382 -29.33 1.40 -3.25
CA ALA A 382 -30.32 0.37 -3.55
C ALA A 382 -29.91 -0.95 -2.86
N PRO A 383 -30.84 -1.69 -2.24
CA PRO A 383 -30.51 -3.02 -1.74
C PRO A 383 -29.94 -3.82 -2.91
N ASP A 384 -28.83 -4.53 -2.69
CA ASP A 384 -28.30 -5.47 -3.67
C ASP A 384 -29.41 -6.49 -3.98
N ASN A 385 -30.19 -6.24 -5.04
CA ASN A 385 -31.20 -7.16 -5.52
C ASN A 385 -30.45 -8.32 -6.19
N TRP A 386 -30.02 -9.28 -5.37
CA TRP A 386 -29.54 -10.55 -5.86
C TRP A 386 -30.72 -11.40 -6.33
N TYR A 387 -30.52 -12.18 -7.38
CA TYR A 387 -31.55 -12.98 -8.01
C TYR A 387 -30.93 -14.22 -8.63
N ASP A 388 -31.79 -15.18 -8.94
CA ASP A 388 -31.41 -16.41 -9.60
C ASP A 388 -31.19 -16.18 -11.09
N VAL A 389 -30.08 -16.71 -11.59
CA VAL A 389 -29.60 -16.56 -12.96
C VAL A 389 -29.43 -17.94 -13.56
N LYS A 390 -29.89 -18.11 -14.79
CA LYS A 390 -29.63 -19.34 -15.55
C LYS A 390 -28.24 -19.27 -16.16
N ILE A 391 -27.42 -20.31 -15.98
CA ILE A 391 -26.14 -20.44 -16.64
C ILE A 391 -26.28 -21.52 -17.72
N ARG A 392 -25.85 -21.19 -18.94
CA ARG A 392 -25.83 -22.12 -20.08
C ARG A 392 -24.40 -22.56 -20.35
N LEU A 393 -24.19 -23.88 -20.45
CA LEU A 393 -22.89 -24.47 -20.81
C LEU A 393 -22.86 -24.93 -22.26
N LYS A 394 -21.64 -25.19 -22.75
CA LYS A 394 -21.35 -25.65 -24.11
C LYS A 394 -21.99 -26.99 -24.48
N ASP A 395 -22.22 -27.88 -23.53
CA ASP A 395 -22.89 -29.17 -23.74
C ASP A 395 -24.43 -29.08 -23.71
N GLY A 396 -24.97 -27.87 -23.60
CA GLY A 396 -26.41 -27.62 -23.59
C GLY A 396 -27.06 -27.74 -22.21
N GLU A 397 -26.32 -28.13 -21.17
CA GLU A 397 -26.85 -28.14 -19.82
C GLU A 397 -27.07 -26.72 -19.28
N GLN A 398 -28.11 -26.59 -18.44
CA GLN A 398 -28.46 -25.36 -17.76
C GLN A 398 -28.64 -25.60 -16.27
N PHE A 399 -28.15 -24.67 -15.45
CA PHE A 399 -28.38 -24.67 -14.00
C PHE A 399 -28.61 -23.26 -13.49
N THR A 400 -29.25 -23.19 -12.33
CA THR A 400 -29.57 -21.93 -11.67
C THR A 400 -28.48 -21.59 -10.66
N ALA A 401 -28.04 -20.34 -10.65
CA ALA A 401 -27.02 -19.83 -9.75
C ALA A 401 -27.41 -18.45 -9.21
N HIS A 402 -26.99 -18.16 -7.98
CA HIS A 402 -27.27 -16.89 -7.31
C HIS A 402 -26.32 -15.79 -7.81
N SER A 403 -26.87 -14.69 -8.34
CA SER A 403 -26.08 -13.62 -8.96
C SER A 403 -25.04 -12.98 -8.02
N GLY A 404 -25.31 -12.96 -6.71
CA GLY A 404 -24.38 -12.45 -5.70
C GLY A 404 -23.12 -13.29 -5.50
N VAL A 405 -23.22 -14.62 -5.64
CA VAL A 405 -22.07 -15.52 -5.51
C VAL A 405 -21.16 -15.34 -6.74
N LEU A 406 -21.76 -15.30 -7.92
CA LEU A 406 -21.05 -15.13 -9.20
C LEU A 406 -20.34 -13.77 -9.27
N SER A 407 -21.04 -12.69 -8.92
CA SER A 407 -20.52 -11.31 -8.96
C SER A 407 -19.37 -11.07 -7.98
N ARG A 408 -19.38 -11.74 -6.82
CA ARG A 408 -18.28 -11.68 -5.85
C ARG A 408 -17.11 -12.58 -6.21
N GLY A 409 -17.38 -13.72 -6.85
CA GLY A 409 -16.39 -14.73 -7.18
C GLY A 409 -15.57 -14.44 -8.43
N SER A 410 -16.09 -13.68 -9.39
CA SER A 410 -15.40 -13.40 -10.65
C SER A 410 -15.81 -12.03 -11.22
N ASN A 411 -14.82 -11.23 -11.60
CA ASN A 411 -15.09 -9.96 -12.26
C ASN A 411 -15.65 -10.17 -13.68
N TYR A 412 -15.23 -11.24 -14.34
CA TYR A 412 -15.78 -11.65 -15.63
C TYR A 412 -17.30 -11.91 -15.53
N LEU A 413 -17.73 -12.72 -14.55
CA LEU A 413 -19.16 -13.00 -14.34
C LEU A 413 -19.94 -11.76 -13.88
N LYS A 414 -19.31 -10.90 -13.07
CA LYS A 414 -19.88 -9.62 -12.66
C LYS A 414 -20.19 -8.71 -13.86
N ILE A 415 -19.27 -8.63 -14.82
CA ILE A 415 -19.47 -7.84 -16.05
C ILE A 415 -20.64 -8.40 -16.86
N LEU A 416 -20.72 -9.73 -17.03
CA LEU A 416 -21.84 -10.36 -17.73
C LEU A 416 -23.19 -10.09 -17.05
N LEU A 417 -23.24 -10.09 -15.71
CA LEU A 417 -24.46 -9.77 -14.97
C LEU A 417 -24.88 -8.29 -15.08
N GLN A 418 -23.91 -7.38 -15.20
CA GLN A 418 -24.17 -5.94 -15.26
C GLN A 418 -24.52 -5.45 -16.67
N PHE A 419 -23.79 -5.96 -17.66
CA PHE A 419 -23.78 -5.44 -19.04
C PHE A 419 -24.12 -6.49 -20.10
N GLY A 420 -24.40 -7.74 -19.72
CA GLY A 420 -24.77 -8.79 -20.66
C GLY A 420 -26.13 -8.58 -21.33
N PRO A 421 -26.36 -9.20 -22.50
CA PRO A 421 -27.58 -9.02 -23.29
C PRO A 421 -28.84 -9.52 -22.58
N ASN A 422 -28.72 -10.51 -21.69
CA ASN A 422 -29.79 -10.99 -20.83
C ASN A 422 -29.32 -11.06 -19.38
N LYS A 423 -29.72 -10.10 -18.55
CA LYS A 423 -29.28 -10.05 -17.14
C LYS A 423 -29.72 -11.26 -16.31
N LYS A 424 -30.70 -12.06 -16.78
CA LYS A 424 -31.18 -13.28 -16.12
C LYS A 424 -30.57 -14.58 -16.67
N GLU A 425 -29.68 -14.48 -17.66
CA GLU A 425 -29.00 -15.64 -18.24
C GLU A 425 -27.53 -15.32 -18.57
N ILE A 426 -26.61 -16.12 -18.04
CA ILE A 426 -25.18 -16.08 -18.37
C ILE A 426 -24.88 -17.20 -19.36
N ASP A 427 -24.31 -16.85 -20.49
CA ASP A 427 -23.81 -17.80 -21.48
C ASP A 427 -22.31 -18.04 -21.26
N LEU A 428 -21.94 -19.26 -20.88
CA LEU A 428 -20.54 -19.71 -20.73
C LEU A 428 -20.15 -20.74 -21.80
N THR A 429 -20.86 -20.77 -22.94
CA THR A 429 -20.59 -21.73 -24.03
C THR A 429 -19.22 -21.55 -24.70
N GLU A 430 -18.56 -20.42 -24.47
CA GLU A 430 -17.18 -20.19 -24.93
C GLU A 430 -16.14 -21.05 -24.20
N PHE A 431 -16.47 -21.55 -23.00
CA PHE A 431 -15.61 -22.40 -22.19
C PHE A 431 -16.01 -23.87 -22.26
N GLU A 432 -15.09 -24.77 -21.91
CA GLU A 432 -15.42 -26.19 -21.74
C GLU A 432 -16.35 -26.37 -20.53
N ALA A 433 -17.35 -27.23 -20.70
CA ALA A 433 -18.35 -27.47 -19.66
C ALA A 433 -17.71 -28.04 -18.38
N SER A 434 -16.65 -28.86 -18.48
CA SER A 434 -15.94 -29.39 -17.31
C SER A 434 -15.25 -28.27 -16.52
N THR A 435 -14.55 -27.36 -17.19
CA THR A 435 -13.92 -26.17 -16.58
C THR A 435 -14.96 -25.34 -15.83
N CYS A 436 -16.10 -25.04 -16.46
CA CYS A 436 -17.17 -24.27 -15.83
C CYS A 436 -17.72 -24.98 -14.58
N ARG A 437 -17.94 -26.29 -14.64
CA ARG A 437 -18.41 -27.08 -13.48
C ARG A 437 -17.42 -27.03 -12.33
N THR A 438 -16.13 -27.23 -12.62
CA THR A 438 -15.05 -27.15 -11.63
C THR A 438 -15.02 -25.77 -10.97
N PHE A 439 -15.10 -24.71 -11.78
CA PHE A 439 -15.12 -23.33 -11.29
C PHE A 439 -16.33 -23.03 -10.40
N LEU A 440 -17.52 -23.41 -10.86
CA LEU A 440 -18.76 -23.15 -10.11
C LEU A 440 -18.84 -23.98 -8.85
N LYS A 441 -18.46 -25.26 -8.89
CA LYS A 441 -18.39 -26.08 -7.68
C LYS A 441 -17.44 -25.45 -6.67
N TYR A 442 -16.29 -24.95 -7.11
CA TYR A 442 -15.38 -24.22 -6.24
C TYR A 442 -16.02 -22.97 -5.64
N LEU A 443 -16.70 -22.12 -6.43
CA LEU A 443 -17.39 -20.92 -5.93
C LEU A 443 -18.40 -21.20 -4.81
N TYR A 444 -19.12 -22.32 -4.89
CA TYR A 444 -20.18 -22.65 -3.93
C TYR A 444 -19.71 -23.49 -2.75
N THR A 445 -18.62 -24.26 -2.91
CA THR A 445 -18.19 -25.22 -1.88
C THR A 445 -16.84 -24.89 -1.25
N ASN A 446 -16.07 -23.99 -1.87
CA ASN A 446 -14.67 -23.70 -1.56
C ASN A 446 -13.78 -24.96 -1.56
N LYS A 447 -14.17 -26.01 -2.29
CA LYS A 447 -13.40 -27.25 -2.45
C LYS A 447 -12.83 -27.33 -3.85
N ILE A 448 -11.54 -27.65 -3.92
CA ILE A 448 -10.83 -27.88 -5.18
C ILE A 448 -10.76 -29.40 -5.38
N ASP A 449 -11.47 -29.90 -6.39
CA ASP A 449 -11.33 -31.30 -6.81
C ASP A 449 -10.09 -31.47 -7.71
N HIS A 450 -10.08 -32.51 -8.55
CA HIS A 450 -9.06 -32.71 -9.56
C HIS A 450 -9.15 -31.64 -10.66
N ILE A 451 -8.14 -30.78 -10.77
CA ILE A 451 -7.95 -29.86 -11.90
C ILE A 451 -7.02 -30.51 -12.92
N SER A 452 -7.49 -30.66 -14.16
CA SER A 452 -6.62 -31.07 -15.26
C SER A 452 -5.76 -29.90 -15.72
N MET A 453 -4.51 -30.18 -16.10
CA MET A 453 -3.59 -29.17 -16.64
C MET A 453 -4.19 -28.40 -17.83
N ARG A 454 -5.01 -29.06 -18.65
CA ARG A 454 -5.68 -28.43 -19.81
C ARG A 454 -6.79 -27.46 -19.43
N GLU A 455 -7.36 -27.59 -18.24
CA GLU A 455 -8.44 -26.72 -17.75
C GLU A 455 -7.88 -25.41 -17.16
N VAL A 456 -6.61 -25.42 -16.74
CA VAL A 456 -5.95 -24.30 -16.05
C VAL A 456 -6.08 -22.97 -16.79
N PRO A 457 -5.81 -22.85 -18.10
CA PRO A 457 -5.91 -21.56 -18.79
C PRO A 457 -7.33 -20.98 -18.79
N GLN A 458 -8.34 -21.82 -18.98
CA GLN A 458 -9.74 -21.41 -18.92
C GLN A 458 -10.18 -21.06 -17.49
N LEU A 459 -9.73 -21.83 -16.48
CA LEU A 459 -9.99 -21.52 -15.07
C LEU A 459 -9.37 -20.18 -14.68
N CYS A 460 -8.14 -19.88 -15.12
CA CYS A 460 -7.51 -18.59 -14.90
C CYS A 460 -8.29 -17.44 -15.56
N GLN A 461 -8.82 -17.66 -16.77
CA GLN A 461 -9.62 -16.66 -17.49
C GLN A 461 -10.95 -16.38 -16.77
N ILE A 462 -11.70 -17.41 -16.39
CA ILE A 462 -13.01 -17.24 -15.73
C ILE A 462 -12.84 -16.68 -14.29
N SER A 463 -11.75 -17.01 -13.59
CA SER A 463 -11.47 -16.53 -12.22
C SER A 463 -10.81 -15.14 -12.15
N GLU A 464 -10.62 -14.48 -13.29
CA GLU A 464 -9.91 -13.20 -13.36
C GLU A 464 -10.63 -12.11 -12.55
N GLY A 465 -9.84 -11.31 -11.82
CA GLY A 465 -10.34 -10.22 -10.96
C GLY A 465 -11.14 -10.65 -9.72
N GLY A 466 -11.39 -11.94 -9.50
CA GLY A 466 -12.04 -12.47 -8.30
C GLY A 466 -11.07 -12.74 -7.12
N PRO A 467 -11.56 -12.67 -5.86
CA PRO A 467 -10.79 -12.98 -4.65
C PRO A 467 -10.67 -14.50 -4.43
N LEU A 468 -10.08 -15.20 -5.41
CA LEU A 468 -9.97 -16.66 -5.48
C LEU A 468 -8.50 -17.11 -5.46
N ASP A 469 -7.73 -16.62 -4.48
CA ASP A 469 -6.28 -16.82 -4.42
C ASP A 469 -5.91 -18.31 -4.31
N ASP A 470 -6.63 -19.09 -3.49
CA ASP A 470 -6.37 -20.52 -3.31
C ASP A 470 -6.53 -21.33 -4.62
N LEU A 471 -7.57 -21.03 -5.41
CA LEU A 471 -7.79 -21.65 -6.72
C LEU A 471 -6.66 -21.29 -7.69
N LYS A 472 -6.23 -20.01 -7.71
CA LYS A 472 -5.16 -19.52 -8.59
C LYS A 472 -3.82 -20.15 -8.24
N ILE A 473 -3.48 -20.22 -6.96
CA ILE A 473 -2.28 -20.93 -6.47
C ILE A 473 -2.32 -22.37 -6.95
N LYS A 474 -3.45 -23.08 -6.78
CA LYS A 474 -3.55 -24.47 -7.18
C LYS A 474 -3.43 -24.68 -8.69
N CYS A 475 -4.05 -23.81 -9.48
CA CYS A 475 -3.92 -23.82 -10.94
C CYS A 475 -2.46 -23.67 -11.37
N HIS A 476 -1.71 -22.76 -10.74
CA HIS A 476 -0.30 -22.56 -11.04
C HIS A 476 0.56 -23.76 -10.61
N GLU A 477 0.30 -24.38 -9.45
CA GLU A 477 0.99 -25.61 -9.05
C GLU A 477 0.77 -26.76 -10.04
N VAL A 478 -0.48 -26.96 -10.50
CA VAL A 478 -0.79 -28.01 -11.48
C VAL A 478 -0.11 -27.73 -12.82
N TRP A 479 -0.07 -26.46 -13.23
CA TRP A 479 0.62 -26.07 -14.45
C TRP A 479 2.13 -26.30 -14.35
N ASP A 480 2.78 -25.81 -13.30
CA ASP A 480 4.24 -25.90 -13.16
C ASP A 480 4.71 -27.35 -13.06
N ASN A 481 4.07 -28.15 -12.20
CA ASN A 481 4.40 -29.56 -12.02
C ASN A 481 4.06 -30.41 -13.25
N GLY A 482 3.10 -29.98 -14.07
CA GLY A 482 2.67 -30.68 -15.28
C GLY A 482 3.51 -30.36 -16.52
N LEU A 483 4.31 -29.28 -16.50
CA LEU A 483 5.13 -28.88 -17.64
C LEU A 483 6.30 -29.85 -17.85
N THR A 484 6.35 -30.41 -19.06
CA THR A 484 7.39 -31.34 -19.49
C THR A 484 7.96 -30.90 -20.83
N ARG A 485 9.14 -31.43 -21.19
CA ARG A 485 9.73 -31.17 -22.51
C ARG A 485 8.79 -31.53 -23.67
N ARG A 486 7.91 -32.52 -23.48
CA ARG A 486 7.03 -33.07 -24.53
C ARG A 486 5.75 -32.27 -24.72
N ASN A 487 5.26 -31.58 -23.68
CA ASN A 487 3.97 -30.88 -23.74
C ASN A 487 4.10 -29.35 -23.75
N VAL A 488 5.28 -28.79 -23.45
CA VAL A 488 5.50 -27.34 -23.29
C VAL A 488 5.02 -26.51 -24.48
N VAL A 489 5.17 -27.00 -25.71
CA VAL A 489 4.72 -26.30 -26.92
C VAL A 489 3.19 -26.22 -26.96
N SER A 490 2.51 -27.35 -26.75
CA SER A 490 1.04 -27.40 -26.71
C SER A 490 0.45 -26.59 -25.55
N MET A 491 1.14 -26.57 -24.40
CA MET A 491 0.71 -25.80 -23.23
C MET A 491 0.94 -24.30 -23.44
N TYR A 492 2.04 -23.92 -24.09
CA TYR A 492 2.27 -22.53 -24.49
C TYR A 492 1.21 -22.04 -25.48
N GLU A 493 0.86 -22.85 -26.47
CA GLU A 493 -0.25 -22.54 -27.38
C GLU A 493 -1.57 -22.34 -26.65
N LEU A 494 -1.89 -23.23 -25.71
CA LEU A 494 -3.12 -23.12 -24.92
C LEU A 494 -3.12 -21.85 -24.06
N ALA A 495 -2.00 -21.53 -23.42
CA ALA A 495 -1.83 -20.28 -22.67
C ALA A 495 -1.95 -19.04 -23.57
N TYR A 496 -1.43 -19.11 -24.81
CA TYR A 496 -1.54 -18.03 -25.79
C TYR A 496 -2.99 -17.80 -26.23
N ARG A 497 -3.72 -18.87 -26.57
CA ARG A 497 -5.13 -18.77 -27.02
C ARG A 497 -6.06 -18.22 -25.93
N HIS A 498 -5.75 -18.48 -24.66
CA HIS A 498 -6.49 -17.93 -23.51
C HIS A 498 -5.87 -16.63 -22.96
N ASN A 499 -5.00 -15.98 -23.72
CA ASN A 499 -4.40 -14.68 -23.40
C ASN A 499 -3.72 -14.62 -22.01
N SER A 500 -3.14 -15.74 -21.55
CA SER A 500 -2.52 -15.86 -20.23
C SER A 500 -1.01 -15.64 -20.30
N GLU A 501 -0.57 -14.39 -20.12
CA GLU A 501 0.85 -14.03 -20.10
C GLU A 501 1.63 -14.77 -19.00
N ARG A 502 1.00 -14.96 -17.83
CA ARG A 502 1.63 -15.65 -16.69
C ARG A 502 1.92 -17.11 -17.02
N LEU A 503 0.97 -17.85 -17.60
CA LEU A 503 1.18 -19.25 -17.96
C LEU A 503 2.19 -19.41 -19.10
N LYS A 504 2.24 -18.46 -20.05
CA LYS A 504 3.30 -18.39 -21.07
C LYS A 504 4.68 -18.18 -20.45
N ALA A 505 4.79 -17.29 -19.46
CA ALA A 505 6.05 -17.05 -18.74
C ALA A 505 6.51 -18.30 -17.97
N MET A 506 5.60 -19.07 -17.37
CA MET A 506 5.93 -20.33 -16.69
C MET A 506 6.49 -21.39 -17.63
N CYS A 507 6.21 -21.32 -18.94
CA CYS A 507 6.85 -22.21 -19.92
C CYS A 507 8.31 -21.85 -20.22
N VAL A 508 8.75 -20.61 -19.92
CA VAL A 508 10.08 -20.09 -20.31
C VAL A 508 11.23 -20.98 -19.85
N PRO A 509 11.33 -21.42 -18.58
CA PRO A 509 12.47 -22.22 -18.13
C PRO A 509 12.61 -23.49 -18.98
N LYS A 510 11.48 -24.17 -19.26
CA LYS A 510 11.48 -25.42 -20.03
C LYS A 510 11.71 -25.21 -21.51
N ILE A 511 11.28 -24.07 -22.06
CA ILE A 511 11.58 -23.65 -23.42
C ILE A 511 13.08 -23.36 -23.57
N CYS A 512 13.67 -22.62 -22.62
CA CYS A 512 15.09 -22.29 -22.63
C CYS A 512 15.98 -23.54 -22.51
N GLU A 513 15.61 -24.47 -21.64
CA GLU A 513 16.33 -25.73 -21.43
C GLU A 513 16.37 -26.62 -22.70
N HIS A 514 15.29 -26.62 -23.49
CA HIS A 514 15.10 -27.57 -24.60
C HIS A 514 14.87 -26.91 -25.97
N MET A 515 15.30 -25.67 -26.18
CA MET A 515 14.95 -24.88 -27.36
C MET A 515 15.34 -25.53 -28.71
N LYS A 516 16.50 -26.19 -28.76
CA LYS A 516 16.96 -26.90 -29.96
C LYS A 516 16.03 -28.05 -30.35
N GLU A 517 15.54 -28.80 -29.36
CA GLU A 517 14.59 -29.90 -29.59
C GLU A 517 13.19 -29.36 -29.93
N ILE A 518 12.76 -28.30 -29.24
CA ILE A 518 11.45 -27.66 -29.46
C ILE A 518 11.33 -27.16 -30.90
N THR A 519 12.33 -26.43 -31.41
CA THR A 519 12.31 -25.91 -32.78
C THR A 519 12.31 -27.00 -33.87
N GLN A 520 12.79 -28.20 -33.54
CA GLN A 520 12.78 -29.36 -34.43
C GLN A 520 11.51 -30.22 -34.30
N SER A 521 10.74 -30.05 -33.22
CA SER A 521 9.52 -30.82 -32.93
C SER A 521 8.40 -30.54 -33.93
N ASP A 522 7.58 -31.55 -34.21
CA ASP A 522 6.42 -31.40 -35.10
C ASP A 522 5.34 -30.49 -34.50
N ASP A 523 5.22 -30.47 -33.16
CA ASP A 523 4.30 -29.56 -32.47
C ASP A 523 4.66 -28.11 -32.72
N PHE A 524 5.95 -27.74 -32.66
CA PHE A 524 6.40 -26.40 -32.98
C PHE A 524 6.19 -26.07 -34.46
N LYS A 525 6.47 -27.02 -35.37
CA LYS A 525 6.24 -26.82 -36.81
C LYS A 525 4.77 -26.58 -37.14
N ARG A 526 3.84 -27.22 -36.41
CA ARG A 526 2.39 -27.06 -36.58
C ARG A 526 1.83 -25.75 -36.03
N LEU A 527 2.56 -25.03 -35.16
CA LEU A 527 2.07 -23.79 -34.59
C LEU A 527 1.79 -22.72 -35.66
N PRO A 528 0.71 -21.92 -35.50
CA PRO A 528 0.48 -20.72 -36.29
C PRO A 528 1.67 -19.75 -36.21
N HIS A 529 1.88 -18.97 -37.27
CA HIS A 529 3.04 -18.07 -37.39
C HIS A 529 3.11 -17.06 -36.23
N GLU A 530 1.97 -16.52 -35.80
CA GLU A 530 1.86 -15.57 -34.69
C GLU A 530 2.31 -16.20 -33.36
N ILE A 531 1.93 -17.45 -33.11
CA ILE A 531 2.30 -18.16 -31.87
C ILE A 531 3.79 -18.50 -31.88
N LYS A 532 4.35 -18.85 -33.04
CA LYS A 532 5.81 -19.03 -33.20
C LYS A 532 6.56 -17.75 -32.88
N ILE A 533 6.17 -16.60 -33.44
CA ILE A 533 6.80 -15.31 -33.14
C ILE A 533 6.72 -15.02 -31.63
N SER A 534 5.55 -15.19 -31.04
CA SER A 534 5.33 -15.01 -29.60
C SER A 534 6.25 -15.91 -28.76
N LEU A 535 6.35 -17.20 -29.10
CA LEU A 535 7.20 -18.16 -28.39
C LEU A 535 8.68 -17.78 -28.51
N MET A 536 9.15 -17.42 -29.71
CA MET A 536 10.53 -16.98 -29.94
C MET A 536 10.85 -15.68 -29.20
N ALA A 537 9.93 -14.72 -29.17
CA ALA A 537 10.08 -13.48 -28.42
C ALA A 537 10.16 -13.73 -26.91
N THR A 538 9.34 -14.66 -26.41
CA THR A 538 9.34 -15.09 -25.00
C THR A 538 10.64 -15.82 -24.64
N TYR A 539 11.16 -16.67 -25.53
CA TYR A 539 12.48 -17.30 -25.38
C TYR A 539 13.62 -16.27 -25.34
N ASN A 540 13.65 -15.30 -26.24
CA ASN A 540 14.71 -14.27 -26.27
C ASN A 540 14.73 -13.43 -24.99
N LYS A 541 13.55 -13.06 -24.47
CA LYS A 541 13.41 -12.40 -23.16
C LYS A 541 13.93 -13.29 -22.01
N GLY A 542 13.68 -14.60 -22.10
CA GLY A 542 14.21 -15.58 -21.15
C GLY A 542 15.74 -15.70 -21.20
N LEU A 543 16.34 -15.71 -22.39
CA LEU A 543 17.80 -15.73 -22.53
C LEU A 543 18.48 -14.49 -21.95
N GLU A 544 17.95 -13.29 -22.18
CA GLU A 544 18.48 -12.07 -21.57
C GLU A 544 18.47 -12.12 -20.05
N PHE A 545 17.45 -12.78 -19.47
CA PHE A 545 17.37 -13.02 -18.03
C PHE A 545 18.45 -13.99 -17.54
N PHE A 546 18.61 -15.15 -18.18
CA PHE A 546 19.63 -16.13 -17.80
C PHE A 546 21.08 -15.67 -18.04
N PHE A 547 21.35 -14.93 -19.12
CA PHE A 547 22.67 -14.35 -19.38
C PHE A 547 23.08 -13.31 -18.33
N ARG A 548 22.12 -12.54 -17.80
CA ARG A 548 22.37 -11.60 -16.71
C ARG A 548 22.65 -12.30 -15.37
N GLU A 549 21.99 -13.41 -15.08
CA GLU A 549 22.31 -14.20 -13.88
C GLU A 549 23.66 -14.91 -13.98
N PHE A 550 24.04 -15.42 -15.15
CA PHE A 550 25.34 -16.10 -15.34
C PHE A 550 26.54 -15.16 -15.27
N MET A 551 26.38 -13.88 -15.65
CA MET A 551 27.43 -12.86 -15.51
C MET A 551 27.53 -12.29 -14.08
N ASN A 552 26.59 -12.63 -13.19
CA ASN A 552 26.56 -12.21 -11.79
C ASN A 552 27.00 -13.33 -10.82
N LEU A 553 27.40 -14.51 -11.33
CA LEU A 553 28.09 -15.60 -10.63
C LEU A 553 29.58 -15.51 -10.90
#